data_AF-A0A336N3H8-F1
#
_entry.id   AF-A0A336N3H8-F1
#
_cell.length_a   1.000
_cell.length_b   1.000
_cell.length_c   1.000
_cell.angle_alpha   90.00
_cell.angle_beta   90.00
_cell.angle_gamma   90.00
#
_symmetry.space_group_name_H-M   'P 1'
#
loop_
_entity.id
_entity.type
_entity.pdbx_description
1 polymer ?
#
loop_
_entity_poly.entity_id
_entity_poly.type
_entity_poly.pdbx_seq_one_letter_code
_entity_poly.pdbx_strand_id
1 'polypeptide(L)'
;MRLGEFDVLVGINLLREGLDIPEVSLVAILDADKEGFLRSERSLIQTIGRAARNLNGKAILYADSITKSMEKAITETNRRREKQTKYNEAHGIIPQALNKKWVNY
;
A
#
# COMPACT_ATOMS: atom_id res chain seq x y z
N MET A 1 -15.00 11.75 8.27
CA MET A 1 -13.63 12.27 8.48
C MET A 1 -13.48 13.48 7.58
N ARG A 2 -13.24 14.68 8.13
CA ARG A 2 -13.05 15.89 7.31
C ARG A 2 -11.70 15.78 6.59
N LEU A 3 -11.70 15.99 5.28
CA LEU A 3 -10.49 16.01 4.46
C LEU A 3 -9.65 17.23 4.86
N GLY A 4 -8.40 17.03 5.30
CA GLY A 4 -7.41 18.09 5.50
C GLY A 4 -7.04 18.45 6.95
N GLU A 5 -7.68 17.88 7.98
CA GLU A 5 -7.24 18.11 9.38
C GLU A 5 -6.11 17.17 9.82
N PHE A 6 -5.89 16.06 9.11
CA PHE A 6 -4.96 15.02 9.52
C PHE A 6 -4.10 14.55 8.36
N ASP A 7 -2.78 14.67 8.50
CA ASP A 7 -1.79 14.17 7.54
C ASP A 7 -1.42 12.70 7.78
N VAL A 8 -1.74 12.18 8.97
CA VAL A 8 -1.38 10.83 9.40
C VAL A 8 -2.58 10.14 10.06
N LEU A 9 -2.81 8.88 9.69
CA LEU A 9 -3.76 7.99 10.35
C LEU A 9 -3.02 6.79 10.92
N VAL A 10 -3.15 6.54 12.22
CA VAL A 10 -2.53 5.41 12.92
C VAL A 10 -3.58 4.35 13.25
N GLY A 11 -3.28 3.09 12.98
CA GLY A 11 -4.24 2.00 13.11
C GLY A 11 -3.65 0.61 13.19
N ILE A 12 -4.35 -0.30 13.88
CA ILE A 12 -3.97 -1.71 14.01
C ILE A 12 -4.56 -2.56 12.87
N ASN A 13 -5.84 -2.35 12.58
CA ASN A 13 -6.56 -2.99 11.47
C ASN A 13 -7.59 -2.02 10.88
N LEU A 14 -7.17 -0.77 10.65
CA LEU A 14 -8.05 0.30 10.16
C LEU A 14 -8.38 0.16 8.65
N LEU A 15 -7.98 -0.94 8.02
CA LEU A 15 -8.00 -1.10 6.58
C LEU A 15 -8.88 -2.30 6.19
N ARG A 16 -10.17 -2.22 6.53
CA ARG A 16 -11.18 -3.11 5.95
C ARG A 16 -11.18 -2.95 4.42
N GLU A 17 -11.76 -3.91 3.72
CA GLU A 17 -12.09 -3.73 2.30
C GLU A 17 -12.89 -2.42 2.14
N GLY A 18 -12.46 -1.54 1.24
CA GLY A 18 -13.13 -0.26 0.98
C GLY A 18 -12.40 1.03 1.40
N LEU A 19 -11.29 0.97 2.14
CA LEU A 19 -10.45 2.17 2.35
C LEU A 19 -9.66 2.49 1.06
N ASP A 20 -10.27 3.29 0.19
CA ASP A 20 -9.72 3.81 -1.05
C ASP A 20 -9.36 5.30 -0.88
N ILE A 21 -8.09 5.57 -0.57
CA ILE A 21 -7.58 6.92 -0.34
C ILE A 21 -6.39 7.16 -1.29
N PRO A 22 -6.62 7.69 -2.50
CA PRO A 22 -5.57 7.98 -3.47
C PRO A 22 -4.46 8.91 -2.96
N GLU A 23 -4.78 9.73 -1.94
CA GLU A 23 -3.87 10.67 -1.31
C GLU A 23 -2.78 9.99 -0.47
N VAL A 24 -2.96 8.71 -0.09
CA VAL A 24 -1.97 7.97 0.70
C VAL A 24 -0.76 7.62 -0.16
N SER A 25 0.33 8.36 0.03
CA SER A 25 1.62 8.09 -0.62
C SER A 25 2.54 7.20 0.21
N LEU A 26 2.30 7.06 1.52
CA LEU A 26 3.13 6.28 2.43
C LEU A 26 2.31 5.39 3.36
N VAL A 27 2.73 4.13 3.47
CA VAL A 27 2.26 3.18 4.48
C VAL A 27 3.45 2.74 5.33
N ALA A 28 3.38 2.93 6.64
CA ALA A 28 4.38 2.44 7.58
C ALA A 28 3.80 1.27 8.39
N ILE A 29 4.49 0.13 8.40
CA ILE A 29 4.14 -1.06 9.18
C ILE A 29 5.19 -1.21 10.27
N LEU A 30 4.83 -0.87 11.50
CA LEU A 30 5.67 -1.11 12.68
C LEU A 30 5.62 -2.58 13.09
N ASP A 31 6.69 -3.09 13.69
CA ASP A 31 6.78 -4.48 14.15
C ASP A 31 6.39 -5.47 13.05
N ALA A 32 6.96 -5.28 11.85
CA ALA A 32 6.58 -6.05 10.67
C ALA A 32 7.00 -7.52 10.75
N ASP A 33 7.96 -7.85 11.60
CA ASP A 33 8.46 -9.20 11.86
C ASP A 33 7.77 -9.93 13.01
N LYS A 34 6.81 -9.30 13.70
CA LYS A 34 6.02 -9.97 14.74
C LYS A 34 4.99 -10.89 14.11
N GLU A 35 5.27 -12.19 14.12
CA GLU A 35 4.36 -13.18 13.54
C GLU A 35 2.98 -13.16 14.21
N GLY A 36 1.95 -13.44 13.40
CA GLY A 36 0.56 -13.41 13.82
C GLY A 36 -0.35 -13.00 12.68
N PHE A 37 -1.66 -12.96 12.94
CA PHE A 37 -2.66 -12.67 11.93
C PHE A 37 -2.37 -11.37 11.16
N LEU A 38 -2.04 -10.29 11.87
CA LEU A 38 -1.80 -8.96 11.29
C LEU A 38 -0.49 -8.84 10.49
N ARG A 39 0.40 -9.82 10.58
CA ARG A 39 1.67 -9.89 9.83
C ARG A 39 1.76 -11.14 8.95
N SER A 40 0.63 -11.79 8.72
CA SER A 40 0.55 -12.84 7.71
C SER A 40 0.88 -12.27 6.33
N GLU A 41 1.36 -13.11 5.43
CA GLU A 41 1.61 -12.79 4.02
C GLU A 41 0.45 -12.00 3.39
N ARG A 42 -0.80 -12.48 3.58
CA ARG A 42 -2.01 -11.82 3.06
C ARG A 42 -2.23 -10.44 3.65
N SER A 43 -2.09 -10.30 4.97
CA SER A 43 -2.29 -9.02 5.67
C SER A 43 -1.24 -7.98 5.26
N LEU A 44 0.02 -8.40 5.10
CA LEU A 44 1.09 -7.52 4.61
C LEU A 44 0.80 -7.04 3.18
N ILE A 45 0.43 -7.94 2.27
CA ILE A 45 0.08 -7.57 0.88
C ILE A 45 -1.08 -6.56 0.85
N GLN A 46 -2.14 -6.80 1.65
CA GLN A 46 -3.29 -5.90 1.72
C GLN A 46 -2.93 -4.52 2.29
N THR A 47 -2.03 -4.48 3.26
CA THR A 47 -1.57 -3.23 3.89
C THR A 47 -0.68 -2.44 2.94
N ILE A 48 0.28 -3.10 2.28
CA ILE A 48 1.12 -2.49 1.23
C ILE A 48 0.26 -1.92 0.09
N GLY A 49 -0.78 -2.65 -0.30
CA GLY A 49 -1.71 -2.25 -1.36
C GLY A 49 -2.42 -0.91 -1.13
N ARG A 50 -2.43 -0.37 0.09
CA ARG A 50 -3.02 0.95 0.36
C ARG A 50 -2.23 2.11 -0.24
N ALA A 51 -0.92 1.96 -0.41
CA ALA A 51 -0.09 2.94 -1.11
C ALA A 51 -0.19 2.82 -2.65
N ALA A 52 -0.75 1.73 -3.17
CA ALA A 52 -0.67 1.40 -4.60
C ALA A 52 -1.49 2.32 -5.52
N ARG A 53 -2.34 3.19 -4.96
CA ARG A 53 -3.16 4.16 -5.71
C ARG A 53 -2.49 5.52 -5.88
N ASN A 54 -1.33 5.72 -5.27
CA ASN A 54 -0.55 6.94 -5.42
C ASN A 54 0.66 6.69 -6.33
N LEU A 55 0.98 7.64 -7.21
CA LEU A 55 2.15 7.55 -8.08
C LEU A 55 3.47 7.40 -7.30
N ASN A 56 3.54 8.05 -6.13
CA ASN A 56 4.68 8.01 -5.23
C ASN A 56 4.48 7.00 -4.10
N GLY A 57 3.57 6.05 -4.27
CA GLY A 57 3.20 5.04 -3.30
C GLY A 57 4.39 4.22 -2.79
N LYS A 58 4.66 4.32 -1.49
CA LYS A 58 5.72 3.60 -0.79
C LYS A 58 5.18 2.87 0.44
N ALA A 59 5.69 1.67 0.68
CA ALA A 59 5.50 0.96 1.94
C ALA A 59 6.85 0.81 2.66
N ILE A 60 6.88 1.11 3.95
CA ILE A 60 8.04 0.93 4.82
C ILE A 60 7.67 -0.09 5.90
N LEU A 61 8.41 -1.19 5.96
CA LEU A 61 8.25 -2.23 6.96
C LEU A 61 9.40 -2.08 7.97
N TYR A 62 9.07 -1.65 9.19
CA TYR A 62 10.02 -1.57 10.29
C TYR A 62 10.06 -2.92 11.00
N ALA A 63 11.23 -3.55 11.03
CA ALA A 63 11.47 -4.86 11.61
C ALA A 63 12.96 -5.04 11.91
N ASP A 64 13.27 -5.94 12.83
CA ASP A 64 14.64 -6.35 13.13
C ASP A 64 15.11 -7.45 12.17
N SER A 65 14.18 -8.23 11.62
CA SER A 65 14.47 -9.35 10.71
C SER A 65 13.46 -9.46 9.56
N ILE A 66 13.83 -10.16 8.48
CA ILE A 66 12.90 -10.47 7.38
C ILE A 66 12.28 -11.84 7.66
N THR A 67 10.97 -11.88 7.94
CA THR A 67 10.22 -13.13 8.10
C THR A 67 9.82 -13.72 6.75
N LYS A 68 9.43 -15.00 6.74
CA LYS A 68 8.90 -15.66 5.53
C LYS A 68 7.65 -14.97 4.98
N SER A 69 6.78 -14.45 5.85
CA SER A 69 5.60 -13.69 5.44
C SER A 69 5.98 -12.38 4.75
N MET A 70 6.99 -11.68 5.27
CA MET A 70 7.52 -10.45 4.67
C MET A 70 8.17 -10.73 3.31
N GLU A 71 9.04 -11.74 3.23
CA GLU A 71 9.74 -12.10 1.99
C GLU A 71 8.75 -12.39 0.86
N LYS A 72 7.72 -13.19 1.14
CA LYS A 72 6.67 -13.49 0.16
C LYS A 72 5.86 -12.26 -0.23
N ALA A 73 5.47 -11.42 0.73
CA ALA A 73 4.72 -10.20 0.47
C ALA A 73 5.52 -9.21 -0.40
N ILE A 74 6.81 -9.03 -0.11
CA ILE A 74 7.74 -8.20 -0.87
C ILE A 74 7.90 -8.76 -2.28
N THR A 75 8.14 -10.06 -2.41
CA THR A 75 8.31 -10.75 -3.70
C THR A 75 7.06 -10.60 -4.58
N GLU A 76 5.88 -10.85 -4.04
CA GLU A 76 4.62 -10.71 -4.78
C GLU A 76 4.34 -9.25 -5.17
N THR A 77 4.68 -8.29 -4.30
CA THR A 77 4.56 -6.86 -4.60
C THR A 77 5.48 -6.46 -5.76
N ASN A 78 6.74 -6.89 -5.73
CA ASN A 78 7.71 -6.62 -6.78
C ASN A 78 7.31 -7.27 -8.10
N ARG A 79 6.86 -8.52 -8.08
CA ARG A 79 6.37 -9.23 -9.26
C ARG A 79 5.19 -8.50 -9.91
N ARG A 80 4.25 -8.00 -9.12
CA ARG A 80 3.11 -7.20 -9.62
C ARG A 80 3.58 -5.88 -10.25
N ARG A 81 4.48 -5.16 -9.57
CA ARG A 81 5.05 -3.90 -10.07
C ARG A 81 5.77 -4.12 -11.39
N GLU A 82 6.64 -5.11 -11.48
CA GLU A 82 7.38 -5.42 -12.72
C GLU A 82 6.44 -5.76 -13.87
N LYS A 83 5.41 -6.58 -13.62
CA LYS A 83 4.39 -6.91 -14.63
C LYS A 83 3.66 -5.66 -15.12
N GLN A 84 3.31 -4.75 -14.22
CA GLN A 84 2.63 -3.49 -14.55
C GLN A 84 3.55 -2.56 -15.34
N THR A 85 4.81 -2.40 -14.93
CA THR A 85 5.79 -1.57 -15.64
C THR A 85 6.02 -2.07 -17.06
N LYS A 86 6.26 -3.38 -17.24
CA LYS A 86 6.43 -3.97 -18.57
C LYS A 86 5.20 -3.77 -19.47
N TYR A 87 4.00 -3.94 -18.90
CA TYR A 87 2.77 -3.68 -19.64
C TYR A 87 2.67 -2.21 -20.06
N ASN A 88 2.98 -1.28 -19.15
CA ASN A 88 2.95 0.14 -19.41
C ASN A 88 3.94 0.55 -20.50
N GLU A 89 5.18 0.08 -20.43
CA GLU A 89 6.22 0.32 -21.44
C GLU A 89 5.81 -0.20 -22.82
N ALA A 90 5.29 -1.43 -22.89
CA ALA A 90 4.86 -2.05 -24.15
C ALA A 90 3.69 -1.31 -24.82
N HIS A 91 2.88 -0.58 -24.04
CA HIS A 91 1.67 0.11 -24.53
C HIS A 91 1.80 1.64 -24.49
N GLY A 92 2.97 2.19 -24.11
CA GLY A 92 3.16 3.64 -23.97
C GLY A 92 2.27 4.29 -22.90
N ILE A 93 1.88 3.54 -21.86
CA ILE A 93 1.03 4.04 -20.77
C ILE A 93 1.91 4.73 -19.74
N ILE A 94 1.65 6.02 -19.50
CA ILE A 94 2.26 6.76 -18.40
C ILE A 94 1.32 6.69 -17.19
N PRO A 95 1.76 6.17 -16.03
CA PRO A 95 0.96 6.19 -14.81
C PRO A 95 0.50 7.61 -14.47
N GLN A 96 -0.80 7.78 -14.22
CA GLN A 96 -1.38 9.07 -13.81
C GLN A 96 -1.97 8.97 -12.41
N ALA A 97 -1.87 10.07 -11.65
CA ALA A 97 -2.49 10.16 -10.34
C ALA A 97 -4.01 10.15 -10.50
N LEU A 98 -4.69 9.44 -9.60
CA LEU A 98 -6.14 9.37 -9.63
C LEU A 98 -6.72 10.68 -9.09
N ASN A 99 -7.12 11.59 -9.98
CA ASN A 99 -7.81 12.82 -9.61
C ASN A 99 -9.28 12.50 -9.28
N LYS A 100 -9.53 11.97 -8.08
CA LYS A 100 -10.90 11.79 -7.60
C LYS A 100 -11.45 13.16 -7.21
N LYS A 101 -12.31 13.74 -8.06
CA LYS A 101 -13.09 14.92 -7.68
C LYS A 101 -14.10 14.53 -6.61
N TRP A 102 -14.03 15.17 -5.45
CA TRP A 102 -15.03 15.05 -4.40
C TRP A 102 -16.33 15.73 -4.89
N VAL A 103 -17.41 14.96 -5.01
CA VAL A 103 -18.75 15.52 -5.19
C VAL A 103 -19.24 15.87 -3.79
N ASN A 104 -19.27 17.17 -3.47
CA ASN A 104 -19.92 17.66 -2.25
C ASN A 104 -21.43 17.45 -2.40
N TYR A 105 -22.05 16.75 -1.45
CA TYR A 105 -23.49 16.78 -1.19
C TYR A 105 -23.73 17.49 0.13
#